data_AF-K6I5R9-F1
#
_entry.id   AF-K6I5R9-F1
#
_cell.length_a   1.000
_cell.length_b   1.000
_cell.length_c   1.000
_cell.angle_alpha   90.00
_cell.angle_beta   90.00
_cell.angle_gamma   90.00
#
_symmetry.space_group_name_H-M   'P 1'
#
loop_
_entity.id
_entity.type
_entity.pdbx_description
1 polymer ?
#
loop_
_entity_poly.entity_id
_entity_poly.type
_entity_poly.pdbx_seq_one_letter_code
_entity_poly.pdbx_strand_id
1 'polypeptide(L)'
;MLSSSNSVQINLADFYPFGILQNMKYLFKLSFFFLFCSCTVTSHRSNTINLGKPFDLQNLNQTSKGPILFQKTVAADWAVERSGLINLKDPKASVLKSGDEPIQIYFYVLDHPQFGRYAIDTGISKVFRKDSKEWPVSWLVVFGMNTKTLKIRDYGRMVE
;
A
#
# COMPACT_ATOMS: atom_id res chain seq x y z
N MET A 1 16.28 -35.03 75.39
CA MET A 1 15.43 -34.15 74.56
C MET A 1 16.06 -34.12 73.17
N LEU A 2 15.67 -35.06 72.30
CA LEU A 2 16.26 -35.25 70.97
C LEU A 2 15.24 -34.75 69.92
N SER A 3 15.66 -33.78 69.12
CA SER A 3 14.91 -33.24 67.98
C SER A 3 15.12 -34.16 66.78
N SER A 4 14.05 -34.72 66.22
CA SER A 4 14.06 -35.53 65.00
C SER A 4 13.54 -34.69 63.84
N SER A 5 14.44 -34.27 62.95
CA SER A 5 14.07 -33.64 61.68
C SER A 5 13.62 -34.70 60.68
N ASN A 6 12.35 -34.69 60.29
CA ASN A 6 11.86 -35.50 59.17
C ASN A 6 12.22 -34.79 57.86
N SER A 7 13.13 -35.37 57.08
CA SER A 7 13.41 -34.95 55.71
C SER A 7 12.36 -35.52 54.77
N VAL A 8 11.60 -34.64 54.11
CA VAL A 8 10.76 -35.01 52.96
C VAL A 8 11.70 -35.28 51.78
N GLN A 9 11.82 -36.55 51.38
CA GLN A 9 12.52 -36.90 50.14
C GLN A 9 11.58 -36.68 48.95
N ILE A 10 11.92 -35.72 48.10
CA ILE A 10 11.27 -35.50 46.81
C ILE A 10 12.03 -36.34 45.79
N ASN A 11 11.36 -37.30 45.16
CA ASN A 11 11.98 -38.22 44.23
C ASN A 11 12.07 -37.56 42.84
N LEU A 12 13.28 -37.41 42.31
CA LEU A 12 13.52 -36.74 41.02
C LEU A 12 12.93 -37.52 39.82
N ALA A 13 12.48 -38.75 40.04
CA ALA A 13 11.79 -39.57 39.05
C ALA A 13 10.31 -39.18 38.83
N ASP A 14 9.71 -38.37 39.71
CA ASP A 14 8.31 -37.91 39.55
C ASP A 14 8.17 -36.80 38.50
N PHE A 15 9.28 -36.19 38.08
CA PHE A 15 9.33 -35.20 37.00
C PHE A 15 9.69 -35.88 35.67
N TYR A 16 8.79 -36.68 35.11
CA TYR A 16 8.94 -37.21 33.74
C TYR A 16 8.78 -36.08 32.71
N PRO A 17 9.83 -35.67 31.96
CA PRO A 17 9.73 -34.64 30.93
C PRO A 17 9.08 -35.17 29.63
N PHE A 18 8.89 -36.49 29.53
CA PHE A 18 8.43 -37.16 28.32
C PHE A 18 6.94 -36.90 28.01
N GLY A 19 6.08 -36.81 29.04
CA GLY A 19 4.66 -36.50 28.87
C GLY A 19 4.39 -35.02 28.50
N ILE A 20 5.22 -34.10 29.01
CA ILE A 20 5.10 -32.67 28.74
C ILE A 20 5.47 -32.37 27.28
N LEU A 21 6.57 -32.94 26.76
CA LEU A 21 6.96 -32.79 25.36
C LEU A 21 5.97 -33.43 24.38
N GLN A 22 5.34 -34.54 24.76
CA GLN A 22 4.35 -35.21 23.91
C GLN A 22 3.06 -34.37 23.79
N ASN A 23 2.58 -33.76 24.88
CA ASN A 23 1.45 -32.84 24.86
C ASN A 23 1.73 -31.54 24.08
N MET A 24 2.96 -31.02 24.14
CA MET A 24 3.37 -29.84 23.37
C MET A 24 3.35 -30.08 21.85
N LYS A 25 3.65 -31.31 21.38
CA LYS A 25 3.56 -31.65 19.95
C LYS A 25 2.12 -31.62 19.43
N TYR A 26 1.15 -32.07 20.23
CA TYR A 26 -0.26 -32.02 19.84
C TYR A 26 -0.81 -30.59 19.88
N LEU A 27 -0.39 -29.78 20.86
CA LEU A 27 -0.70 -28.35 20.90
C LEU A 27 -0.15 -27.59 19.69
N PHE A 28 1.07 -27.89 19.25
CA PHE A 28 1.66 -27.29 18.05
C PHE A 28 0.93 -27.72 16.76
N LYS A 29 0.56 -29.00 16.65
CA LYS A 29 -0.24 -29.52 15.52
C LYS A 29 -1.65 -28.92 15.48
N LEU A 30 -2.27 -28.74 16.65
CA LEU A 30 -3.60 -28.13 16.77
C LEU A 30 -3.56 -26.64 16.41
N SER A 31 -2.52 -25.92 16.85
CA SER A 31 -2.29 -24.52 16.47
C SER A 31 -2.09 -24.37 14.96
N PHE A 32 -1.32 -25.26 14.32
CA PHE A 32 -1.16 -25.29 12.87
C PHE A 32 -2.47 -25.60 12.12
N PHE A 33 -3.35 -26.43 12.69
CA PHE A 33 -4.65 -26.75 12.09
C PHE A 33 -5.61 -25.54 12.09
N PHE A 34 -5.63 -24.73 13.15
CA PHE A 34 -6.46 -23.52 13.21
C PHE A 34 -5.97 -22.40 12.28
N LEU A 35 -4.68 -22.36 11.94
CA LEU A 35 -4.10 -21.37 11.01
C LEU A 35 -4.60 -21.49 9.57
N PHE A 36 -5.14 -22.64 9.15
CA PHE A 36 -5.62 -22.85 7.78
C PHE A 36 -7.13 -22.66 7.58
N CYS A 37 -7.90 -22.40 8.66
CA CYS A 37 -9.36 -22.25 8.58
C CYS A 37 -9.86 -20.79 8.49
N SER A 38 -8.98 -19.80 8.38
CA SER A 38 -9.37 -18.37 8.40
C SER A 38 -9.59 -17.72 7.03
N CYS A 39 -9.74 -18.51 5.96
CA CYS A 39 -10.09 -17.98 4.65
C CYS A 39 -11.57 -17.54 4.60
N THR A 40 -11.86 -16.30 5.01
CA THR A 40 -13.14 -15.67 4.70
C THR A 40 -13.04 -14.93 3.36
N VAL A 41 -13.75 -15.42 2.34
CA VAL A 41 -13.84 -14.75 1.04
C VAL A 41 -14.97 -13.73 1.11
N THR A 42 -14.62 -12.44 1.14
CA THR A 42 -15.60 -11.37 1.01
C THR A 42 -16.00 -11.25 -0.46
N SER A 43 -17.28 -11.44 -0.78
CA SER A 43 -17.80 -11.10 -2.11
C SER A 43 -18.41 -9.70 -2.08
N HIS A 44 -18.01 -8.85 -3.00
CA HIS A 44 -18.68 -7.57 -3.26
C HIS A 44 -19.49 -7.71 -4.54
N ARG A 45 -20.78 -7.39 -4.47
CA ARG A 45 -21.65 -7.32 -5.66
C ARG A 45 -21.20 -6.12 -6.49
N SER A 46 -20.68 -6.36 -7.70
CA SER A 46 -20.51 -5.31 -8.70
C SER A 46 -21.86 -5.04 -9.37
N ASN A 47 -22.14 -3.78 -9.65
CA ASN A 47 -23.25 -3.40 -10.52
C ASN A 47 -22.70 -3.17 -11.92
N THR A 48 -23.36 -3.76 -12.92
CA THR A 48 -23.06 -3.48 -14.31
C THR A 48 -23.50 -2.05 -14.61
N ILE A 49 -22.55 -1.17 -14.90
CA ILE A 49 -22.87 0.20 -15.33
C ILE A 49 -23.14 0.15 -16.83
N ASN A 50 -24.33 0.57 -17.25
CA ASN A 50 -24.64 0.75 -18.66
C ASN A 50 -23.83 1.93 -19.19
N LEU A 51 -23.24 1.76 -20.38
CA LEU A 51 -22.54 2.83 -21.07
C LEU A 51 -23.51 4.01 -21.25
N GLY A 52 -23.11 5.19 -20.76
CA GLY A 52 -23.91 6.41 -20.88
C GLY A 52 -24.21 6.75 -22.34
N LYS A 53 -25.17 7.65 -22.57
CA LYS A 53 -25.44 8.15 -23.91
C LYS A 53 -24.28 9.03 -24.38
N PRO A 54 -23.89 8.97 -25.67
CA PRO A 54 -22.99 9.95 -26.25
C PRO A 54 -23.55 11.36 -26.00
N PHE A 55 -22.70 12.26 -25.56
CA PHE A 55 -23.07 13.63 -25.25
C PHE A 55 -22.20 14.58 -26.07
N ASP A 56 -22.83 15.50 -26.80
CA ASP A 56 -22.14 16.53 -27.59
C ASP A 56 -21.96 17.78 -26.72
N LEU A 57 -20.74 18.33 -26.73
CA LEU A 57 -20.40 19.57 -26.04
C LEU A 57 -21.26 20.75 -26.51
N GLN A 58 -21.77 20.73 -27.74
CA GLN A 58 -22.69 21.74 -28.27
C GLN A 58 -24.03 21.80 -27.52
N ASN A 59 -24.43 20.70 -26.86
CA ASN A 59 -25.65 20.63 -26.06
C ASN A 59 -25.43 21.05 -24.60
N LEU A 60 -24.23 21.52 -24.24
CA LEU A 60 -24.00 22.15 -22.94
C LEU A 60 -24.60 23.55 -22.95
N ASN A 61 -25.61 23.78 -22.12
CA ASN A 61 -25.98 25.14 -21.73
C ASN A 61 -24.80 25.76 -20.98
N GLN A 62 -24.12 26.71 -21.62
CA GLN A 62 -22.97 27.37 -21.05
C GLN A 62 -23.39 28.14 -19.79
N THR A 63 -22.85 27.76 -18.64
CA THR A 63 -23.17 28.38 -17.36
C THR A 63 -22.61 29.80 -17.28
N SER A 64 -23.36 30.73 -16.68
CA SER A 64 -22.96 32.13 -16.47
C SER A 64 -21.79 32.31 -15.50
N LYS A 65 -21.39 31.24 -14.81
CA LYS A 65 -20.40 31.30 -13.73
C LYS A 65 -18.95 31.39 -14.22
N GLY A 66 -18.69 31.32 -15.53
CA GLY A 66 -17.33 31.35 -16.08
C GLY A 66 -16.64 29.98 -16.08
N PRO A 67 -15.45 29.86 -16.67
CA PRO A 67 -14.76 28.59 -16.84
C PRO A 67 -14.11 28.11 -15.53
N ILE A 68 -13.95 26.79 -15.40
CA ILE A 68 -13.04 26.20 -14.41
C ILE A 68 -11.63 26.25 -15.00
N LEU A 69 -10.69 26.87 -14.30
CA LEU A 69 -9.28 26.82 -14.72
C LEU A 69 -8.65 25.56 -14.15
N PHE A 70 -8.03 24.76 -15.02
CA PHE A 70 -7.36 23.52 -14.64
C PHE A 70 -5.86 23.63 -14.86
N GLN A 71 -5.09 23.31 -13.83
CA GLN A 71 -3.64 23.26 -13.87
C GLN A 71 -3.17 21.86 -13.49
N LYS A 72 -2.31 21.28 -14.34
CA LYS A 72 -1.65 19.99 -14.13
C LYS A 72 -0.18 20.23 -13.87
N THR A 73 0.33 19.71 -12.76
CA THR A 73 1.71 19.92 -12.34
C THR A 73 2.40 18.57 -12.10
N VAL A 74 3.58 18.36 -12.70
CA VAL A 74 4.35 17.10 -12.60
C VAL A 74 5.21 17.08 -11.34
N ALA A 75 4.74 16.50 -10.24
CA ALA A 75 5.48 16.45 -8.98
C ALA A 75 6.81 15.68 -9.06
N ALA A 76 6.83 14.56 -9.79
CA ALA A 76 8.01 13.71 -9.92
C ALA A 76 7.95 12.81 -11.16
N ASP A 77 9.11 12.38 -11.62
CA ASP A 77 9.25 11.24 -12.52
C ASP A 77 9.71 10.01 -11.71
N TRP A 78 9.25 8.83 -12.07
CA TRP A 78 9.58 7.58 -11.38
C TRP A 78 9.64 6.43 -12.40
N ALA A 79 10.32 5.34 -12.05
CA ALA A 79 10.38 4.15 -12.90
C ALA A 79 10.39 2.88 -12.04
N VAL A 80 9.47 1.97 -12.32
CA VAL A 80 9.36 0.67 -11.63
C VAL A 80 9.19 -0.44 -12.63
N GLU A 81 9.45 -1.68 -12.22
CA GLU A 81 9.27 -2.84 -13.09
C GLU A 81 7.80 -2.96 -13.53
N ARG A 82 7.56 -3.01 -14.84
CA ARG A 82 6.21 -3.08 -15.43
C ARG A 82 5.41 -4.28 -14.94
N SER A 83 6.07 -5.39 -14.63
CA SER A 83 5.44 -6.61 -14.09
C SER A 83 4.78 -6.40 -12.71
N GLY A 84 5.23 -5.40 -11.95
CA GLY A 84 4.61 -4.99 -10.68
C GLY A 84 3.36 -4.13 -10.86
N LEU A 85 3.10 -3.59 -12.05
CA LEU A 85 1.96 -2.72 -12.37
C LEU A 85 0.92 -3.43 -13.25
N ILE A 86 1.41 -4.19 -14.22
CA ILE A 86 0.63 -4.82 -15.28
C ILE A 86 0.86 -6.32 -15.20
N ASN A 87 -0.21 -7.10 -15.19
CA ASN A 87 -0.12 -8.54 -15.34
C ASN A 87 0.35 -8.90 -16.76
N LEU A 88 1.66 -9.03 -16.98
CA LEU A 88 2.24 -9.37 -18.28
C LEU A 88 1.88 -10.77 -18.79
N LYS A 89 1.27 -11.62 -17.95
CA LYS A 89 0.76 -12.93 -18.37
C LYS A 89 -0.64 -12.86 -18.97
N ASP A 90 -1.33 -11.73 -18.86
CA ASP A 90 -2.63 -11.53 -19.50
C ASP A 90 -2.44 -11.51 -21.03
N PRO A 91 -3.20 -12.30 -21.82
CA PRO A 91 -3.11 -12.29 -23.28
C PRO A 91 -3.26 -10.89 -23.91
N LYS A 92 -4.00 -9.97 -23.25
CA LYS A 92 -4.15 -8.58 -23.68
C LYS A 92 -2.87 -7.76 -23.53
N ALA A 93 -1.95 -8.20 -22.68
CA ALA A 93 -0.64 -7.58 -22.47
C ALA A 93 0.46 -8.17 -23.38
N SER A 94 0.12 -9.07 -24.32
CA SER A 94 1.09 -9.76 -25.19
C SER A 94 2.02 -8.85 -26.01
N VAL A 95 1.60 -7.60 -26.25
CA VAL A 95 2.40 -6.58 -26.95
C VAL A 95 3.41 -5.88 -26.04
N LEU A 96 3.27 -6.03 -24.71
CA LEU A 96 4.11 -5.36 -23.72
C LEU A 96 5.29 -6.25 -23.35
N LYS A 97 6.49 -5.67 -23.41
CA LYS A 97 7.72 -6.33 -22.97
C LYS A 97 7.92 -6.13 -21.47
N SER A 98 8.69 -7.03 -20.86
CA SER A 98 9.23 -6.79 -19.53
C SER A 98 10.20 -5.59 -19.55
N GLY A 99 10.44 -4.99 -18.38
CA GLY A 99 11.31 -3.84 -18.17
C GLY A 99 10.64 -2.75 -17.35
N ASP A 100 11.34 -1.64 -17.19
CA ASP A 100 10.83 -0.50 -16.44
C ASP A 100 9.68 0.20 -17.17
N GLU A 101 8.69 0.63 -16.40
CA GLU A 101 7.60 1.51 -16.83
C GLU A 101 7.86 2.91 -16.28
N PRO A 102 8.03 3.94 -17.15
CA PRO A 102 8.15 5.31 -16.72
C PRO A 102 6.79 5.82 -16.21
N ILE A 103 6.80 6.45 -15.04
CA ILE A 103 5.61 7.02 -14.37
C ILE A 103 5.86 8.50 -14.11
N GLN A 104 4.80 9.29 -14.23
CA GLN A 104 4.77 10.68 -13.75
C GLN A 104 3.73 10.82 -12.64
N ILE A 105 4.16 11.40 -11.53
CA ILE A 105 3.29 11.74 -10.41
C ILE A 105 2.83 13.17 -10.62
N TYR A 106 1.52 13.39 -10.60
CA TYR A 106 0.93 14.72 -10.78
C TYR A 106 0.18 15.16 -9.54
N PHE A 107 0.05 16.47 -9.37
CA PHE A 107 -1.04 17.05 -8.60
C PHE A 107 -1.77 18.06 -9.48
N TYR A 108 -3.00 18.37 -9.10
CA TYR A 108 -3.84 19.27 -9.88
C TYR A 108 -4.37 20.41 -9.04
N VAL A 109 -4.55 21.56 -9.69
CA VAL A 109 -5.23 22.71 -9.10
C VAL A 109 -6.39 23.09 -10.01
N LEU A 110 -7.56 23.23 -9.42
CA LEU A 110 -8.78 23.71 -10.07
C LEU A 110 -9.19 25.04 -9.46
N ASP A 111 -9.30 26.09 -10.27
CA ASP A 111 -9.95 27.32 -9.84
C ASP A 111 -11.41 27.28 -10.31
N HIS A 112 -12.32 27.03 -9.36
CA HIS A 112 -13.76 27.04 -9.62
C HIS A 112 -14.31 28.44 -9.38
N PRO A 113 -15.04 29.04 -10.33
CA PRO A 113 -15.40 30.45 -10.26
C PRO A 113 -16.42 30.77 -9.16
N GLN A 114 -17.21 29.78 -8.72
CA GLN A 114 -18.13 29.94 -7.60
C GLN A 114 -17.55 29.52 -6.25
N PHE A 115 -16.65 28.55 -6.23
CA PHE A 115 -16.29 27.83 -5.01
C PHE A 115 -14.81 27.96 -4.65
N GLY A 116 -14.06 28.75 -5.43
CA GLY A 116 -12.65 29.01 -5.20
C GLY A 116 -11.77 27.85 -5.65
N ARG A 117 -10.57 27.80 -5.08
CA ARG A 117 -9.50 26.88 -5.48
C ARG A 117 -9.63 25.52 -4.78
N TYR A 118 -9.47 24.45 -5.56
CA TYR A 118 -9.32 23.09 -5.09
C TYR A 118 -7.95 22.55 -5.48
N ALA A 119 -7.26 21.92 -4.52
CA ALA A 119 -6.09 21.10 -4.78
C ALA A 119 -6.52 19.62 -4.80
N ILE A 120 -6.23 18.92 -5.89
CA ILE A 120 -6.47 17.48 -6.01
C ILE A 120 -5.12 16.79 -5.89
N ASP A 121 -5.02 15.95 -4.87
CA ASP A 121 -3.77 15.38 -4.38
C ASP A 121 -2.76 16.47 -3.98
N THR A 122 -1.61 16.06 -3.47
CA THR A 122 -0.49 16.93 -3.08
C THR A 122 0.81 16.55 -3.78
N GLY A 123 0.79 15.49 -4.59
CA GLY A 123 1.96 14.99 -5.30
C GLY A 123 2.96 14.40 -4.31
N ILE A 124 4.17 14.95 -4.25
CA ILE A 124 5.23 14.47 -3.36
C ILE A 124 5.54 15.51 -2.27
N SER A 125 5.57 15.03 -1.02
CA SER A 125 5.90 15.86 0.15
C SER A 125 7.30 16.47 0.07
N LYS A 126 7.46 17.68 0.64
CA LYS A 126 8.72 18.41 0.66
C LYS A 126 9.90 17.65 1.27
N VAL A 127 9.64 16.70 2.16
CA VAL A 127 10.68 15.88 2.78
C VAL A 127 11.46 15.04 1.77
N PHE A 128 10.82 14.65 0.65
CA PHE A 128 11.46 13.87 -0.41
C PHE A 128 12.40 14.70 -1.30
N ARG A 129 12.45 16.03 -1.14
CA ARG A 129 13.46 16.88 -1.80
C ARG A 129 14.84 16.81 -1.13
N LYS A 130 14.91 16.25 0.07
CA LYS A 130 16.17 16.04 0.79
C LYS A 130 16.91 14.81 0.26
N ASP A 131 18.11 14.54 0.79
CA ASP A 131 18.83 13.30 0.50
C ASP A 131 17.92 12.09 0.74
N SER A 132 17.93 11.14 -0.18
CA SER A 132 17.18 9.89 -0.11
C SER A 132 17.35 9.11 1.21
N LYS A 133 18.47 9.28 1.90
CA LYS A 133 18.74 8.67 3.22
C LYS A 133 17.89 9.28 4.34
N GLU A 134 17.39 10.49 4.15
CA GLU A 134 16.55 11.20 5.11
C GLU A 134 15.05 11.02 4.84
N TRP A 135 14.69 10.27 3.79
CA TRP A 135 13.28 10.08 3.46
C TRP A 135 12.58 9.25 4.55
N PRO A 136 11.34 9.61 4.94
CA PRO A 136 10.60 8.95 6.01
C PRO A 136 9.94 7.66 5.49
N VAL A 137 10.72 6.79 4.86
CA VAL A 137 10.28 5.51 4.30
C VAL A 137 11.13 4.39 4.86
N SER A 138 10.49 3.27 5.19
CA SER A 138 11.23 2.10 5.68
C SER A 138 12.04 1.45 4.55
N TRP A 139 13.09 0.72 4.92
CA TRP A 139 13.93 0.02 3.95
C TRP A 139 13.14 -0.96 3.05
N LEU A 140 12.09 -1.59 3.58
CA LEU A 140 11.20 -2.48 2.83
C LEU A 140 10.44 -1.73 1.73
N VAL A 141 9.94 -0.53 2.06
CA VAL A 141 9.25 0.33 1.09
C VAL A 141 10.24 0.83 0.04
N VAL A 142 11.43 1.25 0.45
CA VAL A 142 12.52 1.65 -0.47
C VAL A 142 12.83 0.57 -1.49
N PHE A 143 12.92 -0.69 -1.04
CA PHE A 143 13.18 -1.85 -1.89
C PHE A 143 12.01 -2.14 -2.83
N GLY A 144 10.78 -2.25 -2.30
CA GLY A 144 9.60 -2.58 -3.10
C GLY A 144 9.17 -1.50 -4.09
N MET A 145 9.44 -0.23 -3.79
CA MET A 145 9.06 0.91 -4.62
C MET A 145 10.20 1.42 -5.51
N ASN A 146 11.35 0.74 -5.63
CA ASN A 146 12.47 1.22 -6.44
C ASN A 146 12.75 2.74 -6.28
N THR A 147 12.72 3.22 -5.04
CA THR A 147 12.71 4.67 -4.72
C THR A 147 13.94 5.43 -5.24
N LYS A 148 15.00 4.70 -5.62
CA LYS A 148 16.22 5.23 -6.24
C LYS A 148 15.98 5.89 -7.60
N THR A 149 14.94 5.50 -8.33
CA THR A 149 14.60 6.09 -9.64
C THR A 149 13.64 7.28 -9.51
N LEU A 150 13.12 7.53 -8.30
CA LEU A 150 12.21 8.65 -8.05
C LEU A 150 12.98 9.97 -8.12
N LYS A 151 12.63 10.79 -9.11
CA LYS A 151 13.21 12.11 -9.37
C LYS A 151 12.17 13.17 -9.07
N ILE A 152 12.36 13.87 -7.95
CA ILE A 152 11.46 14.95 -7.55
C ILE A 152 11.70 16.15 -8.47
N ARG A 153 10.63 16.68 -9.04
CA ARG A 153 10.70 17.93 -9.78
C ARG A 153 10.60 19.08 -8.82
N ASP A 154 11.58 19.97 -8.88
CA ASP A 154 11.54 21.17 -8.07
C ASP A 154 10.71 22.23 -8.77
N TYR A 155 9.67 22.68 -8.09
CA TYR A 155 8.89 23.83 -8.51
C TYR A 155 9.43 25.00 -7.71
N GLY A 156 10.12 25.91 -8.38
CA GLY A 156 10.52 27.17 -7.78
C GLY A 156 9.33 27.76 -7.04
N ARG A 157 9.52 27.97 -5.72
CA ARG A 157 8.63 28.58 -4.72
C ARG A 157 7.32 29.12 -5.33
N MET A 158 6.31 28.26 -5.48
CA MET A 158 4.97 28.76 -5.75
C MET A 158 4.41 29.29 -4.43
N VAL A 159 4.43 30.62 -4.30
CA VAL A 159 3.72 31.46 -3.32
C VAL A 159 4.37 31.61 -1.94
N GLU A 160 5.02 32.76 -1.74
CA GLU A 160 4.88 33.56 -0.50
C GLU A 160 3.52 34.25 -0.51
#